data_AF-A0A7G7L6C2-F1
#
_entry.id   AF-A0A7G7L6C2-F1
#
_cell.length_a   1.000
_cell.length_b   1.000
_cell.length_c   1.000
_cell.angle_alpha   90.00
_cell.angle_beta   90.00
_cell.angle_gamma   90.00
#
_symmetry.space_group_name_H-M   'P 1'
#
loop_
_entity.id
_entity.type
_entity.pdbx_description
1 polymer ?
#
loop_
_entity_poly.entity_id
_entity_poly.type
_entity_poly.pdbx_seq_one_letter_code
_entity_poly.pdbx_strand_id
1 'polypeptide(L)' 'MPSLVGLDLQTAQDTIQTFGVFLSVSHDLLGSRNQVLDSNWIVCDQNVAPGQQVTGDVEGGIDLGVVKREETCP' A
#
# COMPACT_ATOMS: atom_id res chain seq x y z
N MET A 1 -5.59 1.49 10.75
CA MET A 1 -5.07 0.77 9.58
C MET A 1 -6.16 -0.12 9.00
N PRO A 2 -6.65 0.19 7.79
CA PRO A 2 -7.53 -0.70 7.03
C PRO A 2 -6.83 -2.00 6.60
N SER A 3 -7.60 -3.00 6.19
CA SER A 3 -7.08 -4.19 5.49
C SER A 3 -7.01 -3.86 4.00
N LEU A 4 -5.80 -3.84 3.45
CA LEU A 4 -5.52 -3.33 2.10
C LEU A 4 -5.06 -4.41 1.12
N VAL A 5 -4.64 -5.58 1.62
CA VAL A 5 -4.19 -6.70 0.80
C VAL A 5 -5.28 -7.10 -0.20
N GLY A 6 -4.90 -7.23 -1.47
CA GLY A 6 -5.78 -7.53 -2.59
C GLY A 6 -6.41 -6.32 -3.28
N LEU A 7 -6.31 -5.12 -2.70
CA LEU A 7 -6.68 -3.88 -3.38
C LEU A 7 -5.59 -3.46 -4.37
N ASP A 8 -5.97 -2.67 -5.37
CA ASP A 8 -4.98 -1.94 -6.14
C ASP A 8 -4.35 -0.81 -5.29
N LEU A 9 -3.10 -0.46 -5.62
CA LEU A 9 -2.31 0.47 -4.81
C LEU A 9 -2.96 1.86 -4.71
N GLN A 10 -3.62 2.35 -5.77
CA GLN A 10 -4.33 3.65 -5.70
C GLN A 10 -5.47 3.60 -4.69
N THR A 11 -6.35 2.60 -4.79
CA THR A 11 -7.46 2.42 -3.84
C THR A 11 -6.94 2.25 -2.40
N ALA A 12 -5.82 1.55 -2.22
CA ALA A 12 -5.21 1.35 -0.92
C ALA A 12 -4.71 2.66 -0.29
N GLN A 13 -3.98 3.48 -1.06
CA GLN A 13 -3.51 4.80 -0.63
C GLN A 13 -4.68 5.74 -0.34
N ASP A 14 -5.69 5.81 -1.22
CA ASP A 14 -6.89 6.64 -1.01
C ASP A 14 -7.62 6.25 0.28
N THR A 15 -7.67 4.96 0.60
CA THR A 15 -8.26 4.47 1.85
C THR A 15 -7.47 4.94 3.07
N ILE A 16 -6.14 4.87 3.03
CA ILE A 16 -5.26 5.38 4.09
C ILE A 16 -5.48 6.89 4.31
N GLN A 17 -5.62 7.67 3.24
CA GLN A 17 -5.84 9.12 3.30
C GLN A 17 -7.08 9.52 4.08
N THR A 18 -8.12 8.68 4.11
CA THR A 18 -9.32 8.93 4.93
C THR A 18 -9.05 8.96 6.44
N PHE A 19 -7.89 8.46 6.88
CA PHE A 19 -7.42 8.49 8.27
C PHE A 19 -6.44 9.63 8.57
N GLY A 20 -6.26 10.58 7.64
CA GLY A 20 -5.39 11.74 7.80
C GLY A 20 -3.90 11.46 7.58
N VAL A 21 -3.58 10.39 6.85
CA VAL A 21 -2.21 10.05 6.41
C VAL A 21 -2.13 10.22 4.90
N PHE A 22 -1.41 11.24 4.42
CA PHE A 22 -1.38 11.60 3.01
C PHE A 22 -0.27 10.91 2.21
N LEU A 23 0.81 10.54 2.90
CA LEU A 23 1.96 9.86 2.34
C LEU A 23 2.06 8.44 2.88
N SER A 24 1.94 7.47 1.99
CA SER A 24 2.45 6.11 2.17
C SER A 24 3.50 5.83 1.09
N VAL A 25 4.37 4.86 1.35
CA VAL A 25 5.35 4.36 0.38
C VAL A 25 4.98 2.95 -0.06
N SER A 26 5.60 2.49 -1.13
CA SER A 26 5.40 1.15 -1.66
C SER A 26 6.63 0.65 -2.40
N HIS A 27 6.77 -0.67 -2.46
CA HIS A 27 7.88 -1.33 -3.15
C HIS A 27 7.43 -2.58 -3.91
N ASP A 28 8.10 -2.84 -5.03
CA ASP A 28 7.83 -4.01 -5.88
C ASP A 28 8.43 -5.27 -5.24
N LEU A 29 7.59 -6.18 -4.77
CA LEU A 29 8.03 -7.41 -4.11
C LEU A 29 8.80 -8.37 -5.02
N LEU A 30 8.64 -8.23 -6.34
CA LEU A 30 9.28 -9.09 -7.33
C LEU A 30 10.46 -8.40 -8.03
N GLY A 31 10.88 -7.22 -7.59
CA GLY A 31 11.96 -6.49 -8.23
C GLY A 31 12.21 -5.08 -7.71
N SER A 32 12.43 -4.16 -8.63
CA SER A 32 12.75 -2.75 -8.32
C SER A 32 12.19 -1.83 -9.39
N ARG A 33 10.98 -2.14 -9.88
CA ARG A 33 10.30 -1.34 -10.90
C ARG A 33 9.60 -0.14 -10.26
N ASN A 34 9.60 0.98 -10.96
CA ASN A 34 8.89 2.17 -10.52
C ASN A 34 7.38 2.03 -10.73
N GLN A 35 6.61 2.33 -9.70
CA GLN A 35 5.14 2.35 -9.74
C GLN A 35 4.67 3.70 -10.28
N VAL A 36 4.57 3.83 -11.61
CA VAL A 36 4.16 5.10 -12.25
C VAL A 36 2.63 5.26 -12.30
N LEU A 37 1.91 4.13 -12.40
CA LEU A 37 0.46 4.09 -12.37
C LEU A 37 0.04 3.10 -11.28
N ASP A 38 -0.34 3.62 -10.12
CA ASP A 38 -0.57 2.82 -8.91
C ASP A 38 -1.68 1.79 -9.09
N SER A 39 -2.74 2.10 -9.84
CA SER A 39 -3.81 1.15 -10.12
C SER A 39 -3.39 -0.08 -10.95
N ASN A 40 -2.17 -0.10 -11.51
CA ASN A 40 -1.55 -1.27 -12.13
C ASN A 40 -0.86 -2.22 -11.13
N TRP A 41 -0.89 -1.91 -9.85
CA TRP A 41 -0.23 -2.67 -8.78
C TRP A 41 -1.25 -3.18 -7.78
N ILE A 42 -1.03 -4.37 -7.24
CA ILE A 42 -1.86 -5.03 -6.23
C ILE A 42 -1.07 -5.14 -4.94
N VAL A 43 -1.69 -4.75 -3.82
CA VAL A 43 -1.11 -4.86 -2.49
C VAL A 43 -1.09 -6.33 -2.05
N CYS A 44 0.09 -6.82 -1.70
CA CYS A 44 0.31 -8.17 -1.18
C CYS A 44 0.58 -8.17 0.32
N ASP A 45 1.23 -7.13 0.84
CA ASP A 45 1.46 -6.95 2.28
C ASP A 45 1.37 -5.47 2.71
N GLN A 46 1.31 -5.27 4.02
CA GLN A 46 1.32 -3.96 4.67
C GLN A 46 2.11 -4.06 5.97
N ASN A 47 3.08 -3.18 6.17
CA ASN A 47 3.95 -3.22 7.36
C ASN A 47 3.19 -2.95 8.67
N VAL A 48 2.13 -2.13 8.62
CA VAL A 48 1.20 -1.90 9.72
C VAL A 48 0.04 -2.88 9.59
N ALA A 49 -0.13 -3.75 10.58
CA ALA A 49 -1.20 -4.76 10.56
C ALA A 49 -2.61 -4.13 10.59
N PRO A 50 -3.62 -4.77 9.97
CA PRO A 50 -5.01 -4.32 10.06
C PRO A 50 -5.49 -4.16 11.51
N GLY A 51 -6.31 -3.13 11.76
CA GLY A 51 -6.84 -2.82 13.09
C GLY A 51 -5.89 -2.03 14.01
N GLN A 52 -4.61 -1.87 13.65
CA GLN A 52 -3.72 -0.96 14.37
C GLN A 52 -4.13 0.49 14.17
N GLN A 53 -3.83 1.35 15.15
CA GLN A 53 -4.14 2.77 15.05
C GLN A 53 -3.31 3.41 13.93
N VAL A 54 -3.96 4.22 13.09
CA VAL A 54 -3.33 5.03 12.05
C VAL A 54 -3.87 6.45 12.19
N THR A 55 -2.95 7.39 12.38
CA THR A 55 -3.17 8.85 12.47
C THR A 55 -2.12 9.54 11.62
N GLY A 56 -2.25 10.85 11.38
CA GLY A 56 -1.24 11.64 10.67
C GLY A 56 0.18 11.58 11.26
N ASP A 57 0.38 11.04 12.46
CA ASP A 57 1.70 10.89 13.07
C ASP A 57 2.59 9.85 12.36
N VAL A 58 1.99 8.93 11.59
CA VAL A 58 2.72 7.88 10.83
C VAL A 58 2.90 8.24 9.35
N GLU A 59 2.80 9.53 9.00
CA GLU A 59 3.06 10.04 7.66
C GLU A 59 4.39 9.52 7.09
N GLY A 60 4.36 8.88 5.93
CA GLY A 60 5.52 8.27 5.28
C GLY A 60 6.05 6.98 5.94
N GLY A 61 5.45 6.52 7.04
CA GLY A 61 5.82 5.30 7.76
C GLY A 61 5.05 4.04 7.36
N ILE A 62 3.99 4.18 6.56
CA ILE A 62 3.23 3.05 6.00
C ILE A 62 3.88 2.61 4.69
N ASP A 63 4.34 1.36 4.64
CA ASP A 63 4.94 0.72 3.48
C ASP A 63 4.07 -0.45 3.01
N LEU A 64 3.79 -0.45 1.70
CA LEU A 64 2.96 -1.46 1.04
C LEU A 64 3.82 -2.26 0.04
N GLY A 65 3.99 -3.55 0.30
CA GLY A 65 4.55 -4.48 -0.67
C GLY A 65 3.53 -4.76 -1.77
N VAL A 66 3.92 -4.51 -3.02
CA VAL A 66 3.04 -4.66 -4.18
C VAL A 66 3.64 -5.54 -5.27
N VAL A 67 2.78 -6.14 -6.07
CA VAL A 67 3.14 -6.76 -7.36
C VAL A 67 2.36 -6.11 -8.49
N LYS A 68 2.83 -6.21 -9.72
CA LYS A 68 2.07 -5.72 -10.87
C LYS A 68 0.84 -6.59 -11.05
N ARG A 69 -0.25 -6.03 -11.59
CA ARG A 69 -1.46 -6.79 -11.95
C ARG A 69 -1.08 -8.06 -12.71
N GLU A 70 -1.82 -9.13 -12.41
CA GLU A 70 -1.66 -10.48 -12.97
C GLU A 70 -0.41 -11.24 -12.45
N GLU A 71 0.45 -10.62 -11.65
CA GLU A 71 1.50 -11.31 -10.92
C GLU A 71 0.97 -11.93 -9.62
N THR A 72 1.70 -12.93 -9.10
CA THR A 72 1.33 -13.64 -7.86
C THR A 72 2.08 -13.05 -6.68
N CYS A 73 1.36 -12.78 -5.58
CA CYS A 73 1.97 -12.39 -4.32
C CYS A 73 2.84 -13.53 -3.75
N PRO A 74 4.03 -13.24 -3.20
CA PRO A 74 4.90 -14.22 -2.56
C PRO A 74 4.33 -14.78 -1.25
#